data_AF-A0A1Q8SUW4-F1
#
_entry.id   AF-A0A1Q8SUW4-F1
#
_cell.length_a   1.000
_cell.length_b   1.000
_cell.length_c   1.000
_cell.angle_alpha   90.00
_cell.angle_beta   90.00
_cell.angle_gamma   90.00
#
_symmetry.space_group_name_H-M   'P 1'
#
loop_
_entity.id
_entity.type
_entity.pdbx_description
1 polymer ?
#
loop_
_entity_poly.entity_id
_entity_poly.type
_entity_poly.pdbx_seq_one_letter_code
_entity_poly.pdbx_strand_id
1 'polypeptide(L)'
;MNQVTQDHQTIEAFGYRCRVGRQAEGFPTIKQAHVIAGIAAGMTQKEIAKLRGVSPATVKSTAETLYFWLHAQRATDAVAKAMRRGWIAPLLLALTVSAISPDVHMQRLRSSGSRQTISITKLSRRQESYDIAGIAA
;
A
#
# COMPACT_ATOMS: atom_id res chain seq x y z
N MET A 1 18.03 -20.19 9.68
CA MET A 1 18.86 -18.98 9.56
C MET A 1 17.94 -17.78 9.58
N ASN A 2 17.89 -17.11 10.73
CA ASN A 2 16.78 -16.26 11.14
C ASN A 2 16.89 -14.83 10.60
N GLN A 3 15.79 -14.39 9.98
CA GLN A 3 15.19 -13.06 10.01
C GLN A 3 16.18 -11.87 10.04
N VAL A 4 16.59 -11.41 8.85
CA VAL A 4 17.12 -10.05 8.69
C VAL A 4 15.93 -9.10 8.81
N THR A 5 15.57 -8.70 10.04
CA THR A 5 14.65 -7.58 10.28
C THR A 5 15.38 -6.30 9.87
N GLN A 6 15.32 -5.97 8.57
CA GLN A 6 15.72 -4.65 8.08
C GLN A 6 14.67 -3.65 8.58
N ASP A 7 14.92 -3.06 9.75
CA ASP A 7 14.11 -1.98 10.33
C ASP A 7 14.34 -0.69 9.53
N HIS A 8 13.80 -0.65 8.30
CA HIS A 8 13.79 0.57 7.52
C HIS A 8 12.78 1.53 8.15
N GLN A 9 13.29 2.50 8.91
CA GLN A 9 12.46 3.56 9.46
C GLN A 9 11.70 4.26 8.33
N THR A 10 10.40 4.39 8.52
CA THR A 10 9.51 5.08 7.59
C THR A 10 9.13 6.41 8.21
N ILE A 11 9.32 7.51 7.47
CA ILE A 11 8.94 8.85 7.91
C ILE A 11 7.85 9.39 6.99
N GLU A 12 6.92 10.16 7.53
CA GLU A 12 5.91 10.85 6.75
C GLU A 12 6.31 12.33 6.63
N ALA A 13 6.37 12.83 5.40
CA ALA A 13 6.75 14.21 5.12
C ALA A 13 5.97 14.71 3.90
N PHE A 14 5.34 15.89 4.01
CA PHE A 14 4.68 16.60 2.90
C PHE A 14 3.65 15.74 2.12
N GLY A 15 2.94 14.83 2.78
CA GLY A 15 1.98 13.92 2.13
C GLY A 15 2.60 12.69 1.45
N TYR A 16 3.90 12.46 1.65
CA TYR A 16 4.62 11.30 1.16
C TYR A 16 5.11 10.42 2.32
N ARG A 17 5.04 9.11 2.10
CA ARG A 17 5.73 8.12 2.92
C ARG A 17 7.14 7.93 2.39
N CYS A 18 8.13 8.17 3.22
CA CYS A 18 9.53 8.07 2.84
C CYS A 18 10.22 6.92 3.60
N ARG A 19 10.90 6.04 2.88
CA ARG A 19 11.71 4.99 3.46
C ARG A 19 13.14 5.48 3.61
N VAL A 20 13.65 5.48 4.84
CA VAL A 20 15.00 5.93 5.17
C VAL A 20 15.84 4.78 5.68
N GLY A 21 17.16 4.93 5.59
CA GLY A 21 18.11 3.90 6.00
C GLY A 21 19.55 4.37 5.88
N ARG A 22 20.49 3.41 5.86
CA ARG A 22 21.90 3.72 5.67
C ARG A 22 22.18 4.04 4.20
N GLN A 23 22.96 5.08 3.94
CA GLN A 23 23.36 5.44 2.57
C GLN A 23 24.16 4.32 1.90
N ALA A 24 24.96 3.57 2.66
CA ALA A 24 25.69 2.40 2.13
C ALA A 24 24.75 1.32 1.54
N GLU A 25 23.50 1.26 1.99
CA GLU A 25 22.49 0.29 1.56
C GLU A 25 21.61 0.81 0.41
N GLY A 26 21.88 1.99 -0.14
CA GLY A 26 21.06 2.55 -1.23
C GLY A 26 19.88 3.42 -0.76
N PHE A 27 19.79 3.74 0.55
CA PHE A 27 18.68 4.50 1.12
C PHE A 27 19.03 5.97 1.41
N PRO A 28 18.06 6.89 1.30
CA PRO A 28 18.28 8.28 1.66
C PRO A 28 18.34 8.45 3.18
N THR A 29 19.12 9.43 3.63
CA THR A 29 19.05 9.90 5.02
C THR A 29 17.74 10.65 5.28
N ILE A 30 17.31 10.76 6.54
CA ILE A 30 16.11 11.53 6.95
C ILE A 30 16.07 12.94 6.35
N LYS A 31 17.21 13.66 6.34
CA LYS A 31 17.32 15.01 5.77
C LYS A 31 17.05 15.02 4.26
N GLN A 32 17.59 14.03 3.54
CA GLN A 32 17.43 13.87 2.09
C GLN A 32 16.00 13.47 1.74
N ALA A 33 15.41 12.53 2.50
CA ALA A 33 14.04 12.10 2.35
C ALA A 33 13.03 13.25 2.51
N HIS A 34 13.23 14.12 3.51
CA HIS A 34 12.42 15.34 3.66
C HIS A 34 12.52 16.25 2.43
N VAL A 35 13.75 16.52 1.94
CA VAL A 35 13.95 17.43 0.81
C VAL A 35 13.33 16.87 -0.48
N ILE A 36 13.52 15.58 -0.78
CA ILE A 36 12.94 14.98 -1.99
C ILE A 36 11.41 14.87 -1.92
N ALA A 37 10.85 14.63 -0.73
CA ALA A 37 9.40 14.66 -0.52
C ALA A 37 8.80 16.06 -0.72
N GLY A 38 9.49 17.10 -0.23
CA GLY A 38 9.07 18.50 -0.45
C GLY A 38 9.12 18.89 -1.93
N ILE A 39 10.17 18.46 -2.65
CA ILE A 39 10.28 18.65 -4.10
C ILE A 39 9.14 17.91 -4.83
N ALA A 40 8.81 16.68 -4.41
CA ALA A 40 7.71 15.91 -4.98
C ALA A 40 6.34 16.57 -4.73
N ALA A 41 6.17 17.22 -3.57
CA ALA A 41 4.99 18.01 -3.22
C ALA A 41 4.89 19.36 -3.97
N GLY A 42 5.86 19.69 -4.83
CA GLY A 42 5.87 20.96 -5.59
C GLY A 42 6.35 22.17 -4.78
N MET A 43 6.94 21.97 -3.60
CA MET A 43 7.46 23.07 -2.79
C MET A 43 8.77 23.62 -3.35
N THR A 44 8.93 24.93 -3.25
CA THR A 44 10.20 25.61 -3.51
C THR A 44 11.22 25.33 -2.41
N GLN A 45 12.51 25.48 -2.72
CA GLN A 45 13.58 25.26 -1.73
C GLN A 45 13.45 26.17 -0.50
N LYS A 46 12.91 27.38 -0.67
CA LYS A 46 12.69 28.34 0.43
C LYS A 46 11.57 27.88 1.36
N GLU A 47 10.50 27.30 0.82
CA GLU A 47 9.39 26.75 1.61
C GLU A 47 9.83 25.50 2.39
N ILE A 48 10.57 24.60 1.75
CA ILE A 48 11.17 23.43 2.42
C ILE A 48 12.10 23.89 3.54
N ALA A 49 12.91 24.92 3.31
CA ALA A 49 13.81 25.49 4.31
C ALA A 49 13.04 26.07 5.51
N LYS A 50 11.98 26.84 5.24
CA LYS A 50 11.09 27.41 6.27
C LYS A 50 10.43 26.32 7.12
N LEU A 51 9.89 25.28 6.49
CA LEU A 51 9.21 24.17 7.19
C LEU A 51 10.18 23.30 7.98
N ARG A 52 11.44 23.19 7.54
CA ARG A 52 12.48 22.43 8.24
C ARG A 52 13.28 23.23 9.27
N GLY A 53 13.11 24.56 9.35
CA GLY A 53 13.90 25.43 10.23
C GLY A 53 15.39 25.46 9.89
N VAL A 54 15.75 25.33 8.61
CA VAL A 54 17.14 25.37 8.13
C VAL A 54 17.35 26.47 7.09
N SER A 55 18.61 26.83 6.82
CA SER A 55 18.88 27.81 5.77
C SER A 55 18.52 27.27 4.37
N PRO A 56 18.08 28.13 3.42
CA PRO A 56 17.85 27.73 2.04
C PRO A 56 19.09 27.15 1.35
N ALA A 57 20.28 27.61 1.73
CA ALA A 57 21.55 27.09 1.23
C ALA A 57 21.75 25.61 1.60
N THR A 58 21.36 25.21 2.82
CA THR A 58 21.41 23.80 3.26
C THR A 58 20.48 22.92 2.42
N VAL A 59 19.27 23.41 2.11
CA VAL A 59 18.33 22.67 1.24
C VAL A 59 18.88 22.54 -0.18
N LYS A 60 19.47 23.61 -0.73
CA LYS A 60 20.13 23.60 -2.04
C LYS A 60 21.23 22.54 -2.12
N SER A 61 22.17 22.56 -1.17
CA SER A 61 23.27 21.58 -1.10
C SER A 61 22.75 20.14 -0.94
N THR A 62 21.69 19.94 -0.16
CA THR A 62 21.05 18.62 -0.01
C THR A 62 20.40 18.16 -1.32
N ALA A 63 19.76 19.07 -2.06
CA ALA A 63 19.15 18.78 -3.36
C ALA A 63 20.21 18.45 -4.43
N GLU A 64 21.33 19.16 -4.46
CA GLU A 64 22.46 18.86 -5.35
C GLU A 64 23.04 17.47 -5.08
N THR A 65 23.21 17.13 -3.80
CA THR A 65 23.65 15.78 -3.38
C THR A 65 22.65 14.71 -3.84
N LEU A 66 21.35 14.97 -3.68
CA LEU A 66 20.29 14.07 -4.15
C LEU A 66 20.34 13.85 -5.67
N TYR A 67 20.52 14.93 -6.45
CA TYR A 67 20.61 14.86 -7.90
C TYR A 67 21.83 14.08 -8.35
N PHE A 68 22.98 14.27 -7.68
CA PHE A 68 24.17 13.48 -7.92
C PHE A 68 23.93 11.98 -7.66
N TRP A 69 23.36 11.65 -6.50
CA TRP A 69 23.13 10.25 -6.09
C TRP A 69 22.08 9.52 -6.92
N LEU A 70 21.07 10.25 -7.38
CA LEU A 70 20.02 9.74 -8.27
C LEU A 70 20.43 9.82 -9.74
N HIS A 71 21.61 10.37 -10.07
CA HIS A 71 22.04 10.69 -11.43
C HIS A 71 20.96 11.45 -12.22
N ALA A 72 20.31 12.41 -11.59
CA ALA A 72 19.22 13.19 -12.17
C ALA A 72 19.70 14.58 -12.57
N GLN A 73 19.28 15.05 -13.74
CA GLN A 73 19.61 16.40 -14.22
C GLN A 73 18.54 17.44 -13.87
N ARG A 74 17.33 16.99 -13.55
CA ARG A 74 16.17 17.84 -13.23
C ARG A 74 15.45 17.33 -11.99
N ALA A 75 14.78 18.23 -11.28
CA ALA A 75 13.99 17.91 -10.09
C ALA A 75 12.96 16.80 -10.35
N THR A 76 12.21 16.89 -11.46
CA THR A 76 11.19 15.90 -11.83
C THR A 76 11.78 14.50 -12.07
N ASP A 77 12.96 14.43 -12.71
CA ASP A 77 13.64 13.15 -12.93
C ASP A 77 14.16 12.57 -11.61
N ALA A 78 14.66 13.41 -10.70
CA ALA A 78 15.05 12.98 -9.37
C ALA A 78 13.87 12.39 -8.59
N VAL A 79 12.71 13.04 -8.63
CA VAL A 79 11.48 12.53 -7.99
C VAL A 79 11.05 11.20 -8.61
N ALA A 80 11.04 11.10 -9.94
CA ALA A 80 10.68 9.87 -10.64
C ALA A 80 11.63 8.71 -10.27
N LYS A 81 12.95 8.97 -10.18
CA LYS A 81 13.93 7.96 -9.76
C LYS A 81 13.78 7.60 -8.28
N ALA A 82 13.51 8.55 -7.41
CA ALA A 82 13.25 8.30 -5.99
C ALA A 82 12.00 7.43 -5.78
N MET A 83 10.94 7.66 -6.56
CA MET A 83 9.73 6.82 -6.58
C MET A 83 10.04 5.41 -7.09
N ARG A 84 10.77 5.28 -8.22
CA ARG A 84 11.16 3.97 -8.78
C ARG A 84 12.02 3.13 -7.82
N ARG A 85 12.88 3.77 -7.03
CA ARG A 85 13.70 3.11 -6.00
C ARG A 85 12.94 2.82 -4.69
N GLY A 86 11.68 3.24 -4.58
CA GLY A 86 10.88 3.08 -3.37
C GLY A 86 11.39 3.88 -2.18
N TRP A 87 12.01 5.05 -2.44
CA TRP A 87 12.40 6.01 -1.41
C TRP A 87 11.22 6.84 -0.93
N ILE A 88 10.35 7.25 -1.86
CA ILE A 88 9.14 8.02 -1.59
C ILE A 88 7.95 7.36 -2.28
N ALA A 89 6.82 7.28 -1.58
CA ALA A 89 5.55 6.81 -2.10
C ALA A 89 4.46 7.85 -1.78
N PRO A 90 3.65 8.28 -2.77
CA PRO A 90 2.47 9.10 -2.49
C PRO A 90 1.53 8.34 -1.55
N LEU A 91 1.05 8.96 -0.47
CA LEU A 91 0.14 8.29 0.47
C LEU A 91 -1.18 7.86 -0.19
N LEU A 92 -1.66 8.61 -1.18
CA LEU A 92 -2.84 8.23 -1.99
C LEU A 92 -2.63 6.94 -2.79
N LEU A 93 -1.42 6.69 -3.28
CA LEU A 93 -1.11 5.43 -3.97
C LEU A 93 -1.13 4.26 -2.97
N ALA A 94 -0.59 4.45 -1.76
CA ALA A 94 -0.64 3.43 -0.73
C ALA A 94 -2.10 3.10 -0.33
N LEU A 95 -2.96 4.11 -0.24
CA LEU A 95 -4.35 3.95 0.16
C LEU A 95 -5.20 3.29 -0.93
N THR A 96 -5.00 3.66 -2.21
CA THR A 96 -5.68 3.03 -3.34
C THR A 96 -5.25 1.59 -3.56
N VAL A 97 -3.95 1.25 -3.44
CA VAL A 97 -3.47 -0.14 -3.50
C VAL A 97 -4.09 -1.00 -2.39
N SER A 98 -4.21 -0.45 -1.17
CA SER A 98 -4.88 -1.10 -0.05
C SER A 98 -6.39 -1.30 -0.32
N ALA A 99 -7.06 -0.27 -0.84
CA ALA A 99 -8.50 -0.32 -1.12
C ALA A 99 -8.87 -1.22 -2.30
N ILE A 100 -7.98 -1.41 -3.28
CA ILE A 100 -8.18 -2.32 -4.43
C ILE A 100 -7.91 -3.79 -4.06
N SER A 101 -7.25 -4.06 -2.92
CA SER A 101 -6.84 -5.41 -2.51
C SER A 101 -7.56 -5.98 -1.26
N PRO A 102 -8.90 -5.89 -1.11
CA PRO A 102 -9.58 -6.60 -0.02
C PRO A 102 -9.57 -8.13 -0.23
N ASP A 103 -9.34 -8.62 -1.46
CA ASP A 103 -9.67 -10.00 -1.86
C ASP A 103 -8.49 -10.91 -2.25
N VAL A 104 -7.23 -10.59 -1.92
CA VAL A 104 -6.10 -11.51 -2.25
C VAL A 104 -6.10 -12.78 -1.37
N HIS A 105 -6.80 -12.76 -0.24
CA HIS A 105 -7.08 -13.96 0.58
C HIS A 105 -8.41 -14.65 0.21
N MET A 106 -9.19 -14.08 -0.71
CA MET A 106 -10.47 -14.61 -1.18
C MET A 106 -10.37 -15.22 -2.59
N GLN A 107 -9.16 -15.58 -3.03
CA GLN A 107 -9.00 -16.64 -4.02
C GLN A 107 -9.47 -17.95 -3.37
N ARG A 108 -10.80 -18.13 -3.40
CA ARG A 108 -11.49 -19.40 -3.30
C ARG A 108 -10.62 -20.46 -3.96
N LEU A 109 -10.02 -21.34 -3.16
CA LEU A 109 -9.86 -22.72 -3.60
C LEU A 109 -11.27 -23.15 -4.00
N ARG A 110 -11.56 -23.09 -5.29
CA ARG A 110 -12.65 -23.87 -5.87
C ARG A 110 -12.25 -25.31 -5.58
N SER A 111 -12.75 -25.82 -4.46
CA SER A 111 -12.67 -27.24 -4.13
C SER A 111 -13.20 -27.97 -5.36
N SER A 112 -12.28 -28.59 -6.07
CA SER A 112 -12.57 -29.43 -7.21
C SER A 112 -13.43 -30.59 -6.70
N GLY A 113 -14.69 -30.58 -7.13
CA GLY A 113 -15.68 -31.66 -7.04
C GLY A 113 -15.36 -32.83 -6.12
N SER A 114 -15.81 -32.77 -4.87
CA SER A 114 -16.23 -33.97 -4.15
C SER A 114 -17.75 -33.92 -3.98
N ARG A 115 -18.38 -34.94 -4.56
CA ARG A 115 -19.82 -35.20 -4.63
C ARG A 115 -20.43 -35.17 -3.22
N GLN A 116 -21.15 -34.10 -2.87
CA GLN A 116 -21.99 -34.09 -1.68
C GLN A 116 -23.17 -35.05 -1.90
N THR A 117 -23.07 -36.24 -1.34
CA THR A 117 -24.21 -37.15 -1.21
C THR A 117 -25.15 -36.59 -0.17
N ILE A 118 -26.23 -35.96 -0.64
CA ILE A 118 -27.35 -35.50 0.18
C ILE A 118 -28.08 -36.74 0.71
N SER A 119 -27.96 -37.03 2.01
CA SER A 119 -28.81 -37.99 2.69
C SER A 119 -30.15 -37.33 3.02
N ILE A 120 -31.15 -37.64 2.20
CA ILE A 120 -32.53 -37.16 2.37
C ILE A 120 -33.17 -37.97 3.50
N THR A 121 -33.13 -37.47 4.73
CA THR A 121 -33.91 -38.05 5.83
C THR A 121 -35.39 -37.73 5.61
N LYS A 122 -36.13 -38.68 5.05
CA LYS A 122 -37.59 -38.64 4.92
C LYS A 122 -38.22 -38.60 6.31
N LEU A 123 -38.73 -37.44 6.73
CA LEU A 123 -39.62 -37.32 7.87
C LEU A 123 -41.04 -37.67 7.42
N SER A 124 -41.51 -38.86 7.80
CA SER A 124 -42.91 -39.24 7.64
C SER A 124 -43.77 -38.46 8.66
N ARG A 125 -44.47 -37.42 8.21
CA ARG A 125 -45.60 -36.87 8.96
C ARG A 125 -46.88 -37.30 8.25
N ARG A 126 -47.42 -38.44 8.69
CA ARG A 126 -48.76 -38.92 8.36
C ARG A 126 -49.75 -38.07 9.16
N GLN A 127 -50.32 -37.06 8.53
CA GLN A 127 -51.51 -36.36 9.02
C GLN A 127 -52.48 -36.32 7.85
N GLU A 128 -53.45 -37.24 7.87
CA GLU A 128 -54.64 -37.13 7.04
C GLU A 128 -55.80 -37.02 8.03
N SER A 129 -56.16 -35.78 8.32
CA SER A 129 -57.39 -35.44 9.01
C SER A 129 -58.50 -35.42 7.96
N TYR A 130 -59.51 -36.24 8.24
CA TYR A 130 -60.86 -36.25 7.70
C TYR A 130 -61.34 -34.89 7.19
N ASP A 131 -61.91 -34.86 5.98
CA ASP A 131 -63.33 -34.53 5.83
C ASP A 131 -63.88 -34.65 4.39
N ILE A 132 -65.04 -35.31 4.32
CA ILE A 132 -66.23 -34.99 3.50
C ILE A 132 -66.37 -35.55 2.07
N ALA A 133 -67.51 -36.26 1.92
CA ALA A 133 -68.32 -36.53 0.73
C ALA A 133 -67.67 -37.42 -0.34
N GLY A 134 -68.06 -38.69 -0.50
CA GLY A 134 -69.43 -39.09 -0.86
C GLY A 134 -69.73 -38.61 -2.27
N ILE A 135 -69.64 -39.49 -3.28
CA ILE A 135 -70.40 -39.51 -4.55
C ILE A 135 -69.86 -40.67 -5.42
N ALA A 136 -70.78 -41.54 -5.87
CA ALA A 136 -70.71 -42.46 -7.03
C ALA A 136 -69.69 -43.63 -6.95
N ALA A 137 -70.03 -44.89 -7.22
CA ALA A 137 -71.23 -45.55 -7.72
C ALA A 137 -71.15 -47.04 -7.35
#